data_AF-A0AAU3R386-F1
#
_entry.id   AF-A0AAU3R386-F1
#
_cell.length_a   1.000
_cell.length_b   1.000
_cell.length_c   1.000
_cell.angle_alpha   90.00
_cell.angle_beta   90.00
_cell.angle_gamma   90.00
#
_symmetry.space_group_name_H-M   'P 1'
#
loop_
_entity.id
_entity.type
_entity.pdbx_description
1 polymer ?
#
loop_
_entity_poly.entity_id
_entity_poly.type
_entity_poly.pdbx_seq_one_letter_code
_entity_poly.pdbx_strand_id
1 'polypeptide(L)'
;MAGTLGKRASGTALAQGWSLAAWLRKNADTLHVQYVIWQGRIWSVNHPQDQSGWGRPYDHGLNNPHTVTGGHYDHVHVTYKH
;
A
#
# COMPACT_ATOMS: atom_id res chain seq x y z
N MET A 1 -15.36 4.37 5.01
CA MET A 1 -15.66 3.00 5.46
C MET A 1 -14.42 2.16 5.20
N ALA A 2 -13.91 1.43 6.20
CA ALA A 2 -12.79 0.52 6.00
C ALA A 2 -13.20 -0.60 5.04
N GLY A 3 -12.33 -0.97 4.10
CA GLY A 3 -12.61 -1.98 3.08
C GLY A 3 -12.98 -3.33 3.69
N THR A 4 -13.92 -4.04 3.06
CA THR A 4 -14.23 -5.43 3.42
C THR A 4 -13.06 -6.33 3.02
N LEU A 5 -12.46 -7.02 3.99
CA LEU A 5 -11.41 -7.99 3.73
C LEU A 5 -11.88 -9.07 2.74
N GLY A 6 -11.01 -9.47 1.81
CA GLY A 6 -11.28 -10.46 0.78
C GLY A 6 -11.97 -9.92 -0.48
N LYS A 7 -12.39 -8.64 -0.51
CA LYS A 7 -12.97 -8.00 -1.69
C LYS A 7 -12.13 -6.81 -2.14
N ARG A 8 -11.77 -6.78 -3.43
CA ARG A 8 -11.02 -5.64 -4.00
C ARG A 8 -11.75 -4.34 -3.71
N ALA A 9 -11.01 -3.35 -3.19
CA ALA A 9 -11.50 -2.00 -3.05
C ALA A 9 -11.92 -1.44 -4.41
N SER A 10 -13.03 -0.74 -4.42
CA SER A 10 -13.62 -0.12 -5.62
C SER A 10 -14.30 1.19 -5.24
N GLY A 11 -14.63 2.01 -6.24
CA GLY A 11 -15.29 3.31 -6.04
C GLY A 11 -14.59 4.17 -4.99
N THR A 12 -15.36 4.68 -4.03
CA THR A 12 -14.86 5.55 -2.95
C THR A 12 -13.77 4.89 -2.11
N ALA A 13 -13.88 3.59 -1.80
CA ALA A 13 -12.87 2.90 -0.98
C ALA A 13 -11.51 2.83 -1.69
N LEU A 14 -11.52 2.60 -3.01
CA LEU A 14 -10.31 2.62 -3.82
C LEU A 14 -9.66 4.01 -3.83
N ALA A 15 -10.47 5.06 -4.06
CA ALA A 15 -10.00 6.45 -4.06
C ALA A 15 -9.44 6.89 -2.69
N GLN A 16 -10.10 6.49 -1.60
CA GLN A 16 -9.64 6.74 -0.23
C GLN A 16 -8.34 6.02 0.06
N GLY A 17 -8.18 4.75 -0.36
CA GLY A 17 -6.94 4.00 -0.20
C GLY A 17 -5.76 4.64 -0.93
N TRP A 18 -5.96 5.10 -2.17
CA TRP A 18 -4.93 5.86 -2.90
C TRP A 18 -4.57 7.17 -2.21
N SER A 19 -5.57 7.92 -1.73
CA SER A 19 -5.35 9.19 -1.03
C SER A 19 -4.58 8.98 0.28
N LEU A 20 -4.96 7.97 1.06
CA LEU A 20 -4.28 7.61 2.30
C LEU A 20 -2.84 7.19 2.05
N ALA A 21 -2.60 6.30 1.08
CA ALA A 21 -1.25 5.85 0.79
C ALA A 21 -0.35 6.97 0.26
N ALA A 22 -0.88 7.88 -0.58
CA ALA A 22 -0.15 9.06 -1.03
C ALA A 22 0.17 10.02 0.12
N TRP A 23 -0.78 10.23 1.05
CA TRP A 23 -0.56 11.04 2.23
C TRP A 23 0.51 10.44 3.16
N LEU A 24 0.48 9.12 3.40
CA LEU A 24 1.50 8.42 4.18
C LEU A 24 2.90 8.56 3.55
N ARG A 25 3.00 8.41 2.23
CA ARG A 25 4.26 8.63 1.48
C ARG A 25 4.78 10.06 1.64
N LYS A 26 3.90 11.05 1.46
CA LYS A 26 4.25 12.47 1.56
C LYS A 26 4.73 12.87 2.96
N ASN A 27 4.14 12.27 4.00
CA ASN A 27 4.45 12.58 5.40
C ASN A 27 5.38 11.53 6.04
N ALA A 28 6.07 10.71 5.24
CA ALA A 28 6.77 9.54 5.75
C ALA A 28 7.87 9.87 6.76
N ASP A 29 8.55 11.00 6.59
CA ASP A 29 9.58 11.46 7.52
C ASP A 29 8.97 11.82 8.89
N THR A 30 7.97 12.70 8.89
CA THR A 30 7.26 13.15 10.10
C THR A 30 6.57 12.00 10.85
N LEU A 31 6.03 11.03 10.12
CA LEU A 31 5.30 9.90 10.69
C LEU A 31 6.18 8.69 10.96
N HIS A 32 7.47 8.75 10.62
CA HIS A 32 8.38 7.61 10.67
C HIS A 32 7.90 6.39 9.85
N VAL A 33 7.20 6.60 8.73
CA VAL A 33 6.79 5.51 7.83
C VAL A 33 8.03 4.88 7.20
N GLN A 34 8.11 3.55 7.25
CA GLN A 34 9.15 2.75 6.61
C GLN A 34 8.73 2.28 5.22
N TYR A 35 7.51 1.75 5.08
CA TYR A 35 6.94 1.33 3.79
C TYR A 35 5.41 1.29 3.80
N VAL A 36 4.84 1.35 2.60
CA VAL A 36 3.40 1.27 2.33
C VAL A 36 3.14 0.26 1.21
N ILE A 37 2.12 -0.58 1.38
CA ILE A 37 1.67 -1.56 0.38
C ILE A 37 0.20 -1.29 0.05
N TRP A 38 -0.11 -1.18 -1.24
CA TRP A 38 -1.47 -0.95 -1.73
C TRP A 38 -1.60 -1.35 -3.20
N GLN A 39 -2.72 -1.97 -3.56
CA GLN A 39 -3.04 -2.39 -4.94
C GLN A 39 -1.91 -3.18 -5.62
N GLY A 40 -1.34 -4.16 -4.92
CA GLY A 40 -0.29 -5.03 -5.47
C GLY A 40 1.03 -4.31 -5.73
N ARG A 41 1.28 -3.20 -5.03
CA ARG A 41 2.52 -2.43 -5.13
C ARG A 41 3.08 -2.13 -3.75
N ILE A 42 4.40 -1.97 -3.67
CA ILE A 42 5.11 -1.55 -2.46
C ILE A 42 5.99 -0.33 -2.73
N TRP A 43 5.89 0.66 -1.84
CA TRP A 43 6.77 1.81 -1.75
C TRP A 43 7.52 1.78 -0.41
N SER A 44 8.81 2.14 -0.40
CA SER A 44 9.60 2.25 0.83
C SER A 44 10.56 3.45 0.76
N VAL A 45 10.84 4.06 1.91
CA VAL A 45 11.82 5.17 2.01
C VAL A 45 13.21 4.81 1.51
N ASN A 46 13.63 3.55 1.64
CA ASN A 46 14.95 3.08 1.19
C ASN A 46 14.96 2.72 -0.31
N HIS A 47 13.79 2.46 -0.89
CA HIS A 47 13.63 2.08 -2.30
C HIS A 47 12.43 2.84 -2.88
N PRO A 48 12.54 4.17 -3.07
CA PRO A 48 11.46 4.98 -3.58
C PRO A 48 11.26 4.80 -5.09
N GLN A 49 12.14 4.05 -5.76
CA GLN A 49 12.16 3.87 -7.22
C GLN A 49 10.89 3.22 -7.75
N ASP A 50 10.50 3.70 -8.91
CA ASP A 50 9.13 3.64 -9.35
C ASP A 50 9.05 3.39 -10.85
N GLN A 51 8.74 2.15 -11.24
CA GLN A 51 8.51 1.85 -12.66
C GLN A 51 7.21 2.53 -13.17
N SER A 52 6.43 3.17 -12.29
CA SER A 52 5.08 3.70 -12.61
C SER A 52 4.66 4.95 -11.83
N GLY A 53 5.53 5.55 -11.02
CA GLY A 53 5.21 6.70 -10.15
C GLY A 53 4.48 6.40 -8.81
N TRP A 54 4.16 5.13 -8.51
CA TRP A 54 3.72 4.74 -7.16
C TRP A 54 4.59 3.78 -6.31
N GLY A 55 5.24 2.79 -6.90
CA GLY A 55 6.11 1.82 -6.24
C GLY A 55 6.43 0.65 -7.18
N ARG A 56 7.21 -0.32 -6.68
CA ARG A 56 7.48 -1.58 -7.41
C ARG A 56 6.31 -2.56 -7.25
N PRO A 57 6.17 -3.55 -8.16
CA PRO A 57 5.25 -4.67 -7.93
C PRO A 57 5.49 -5.31 -6.56
N TYR A 58 4.41 -5.72 -5.89
CA TYR A 58 4.46 -6.51 -4.67
C TYR A 58 4.20 -7.98 -5.04
N ASP A 59 5.28 -8.70 -5.31
CA ASP A 59 5.32 -10.09 -5.77
C ASP A 59 5.93 -11.03 -4.73
N HIS A 60 6.39 -10.49 -3.59
CA HIS A 60 7.05 -11.25 -2.53
C HIS A 60 6.53 -10.82 -1.15
N GLY A 61 6.16 -11.79 -0.31
CA GLY A 61 5.66 -11.59 1.05
C GLY A 61 5.23 -12.91 1.71
N LEU A 62 4.89 -12.86 3.00
CA LEU A 62 4.44 -14.04 3.77
C LEU A 62 3.09 -14.59 3.27
N ASN A 63 2.23 -13.72 2.76
CA ASN A 63 0.94 -14.08 2.18
C ASN A 63 1.04 -14.15 0.65
N ASN A 64 0.23 -15.02 0.02
CA ASN A 64 0.18 -15.14 -1.43
C ASN A 64 -0.22 -13.79 -2.08
N PRO A 65 0.69 -13.11 -2.79
CA PRO A 65 0.46 -11.76 -3.33
C PRO A 65 -0.55 -11.74 -4.48
N HIS A 66 -0.90 -12.90 -5.04
CA HIS A 66 -1.92 -13.03 -6.09
C HIS A 66 -3.35 -13.08 -5.55
N THR A 67 -3.54 -13.17 -4.23
CA THR A 67 -4.85 -13.10 -3.59
C THR A 67 -5.27 -11.66 -3.33
N VAL A 68 -6.57 -11.40 -3.14
CA VAL A 68 -7.08 -10.05 -2.86
C VAL A 68 -6.44 -9.45 -1.62
N THR A 69 -6.48 -10.17 -0.49
CA THR A 69 -5.92 -9.70 0.77
C THR A 69 -4.41 -9.79 0.79
N GLY A 70 -3.81 -10.88 0.29
CA GLY A 70 -2.35 -11.01 0.27
C GLY A 70 -1.67 -9.97 -0.63
N GLY A 71 -2.30 -9.60 -1.75
CA GLY A 71 -1.86 -8.53 -2.63
C GLY A 71 -2.28 -7.11 -2.20
N HIS A 72 -2.90 -6.96 -1.02
CA HIS A 72 -3.31 -5.66 -0.47
C HIS A 72 -4.23 -4.87 -1.41
N TYR A 73 -5.18 -5.55 -2.05
CA TYR A 73 -6.16 -4.93 -2.95
C TYR A 73 -7.41 -4.44 -2.21
N ASP A 74 -7.55 -4.74 -0.93
CA ASP A 74 -8.70 -4.49 -0.05
C ASP A 74 -8.36 -3.59 1.16
N HIS A 75 -7.09 -3.51 1.55
CA HIS A 75 -6.59 -2.64 2.62
C HIS A 75 -5.22 -2.01 2.30
N VAL A 76 -4.94 -0.85 2.91
CA VAL A 76 -3.60 -0.22 2.90
C VAL A 76 -2.81 -0.81 4.06
N HIS A 77 -1.62 -1.34 3.78
CA HIS A 77 -0.68 -1.76 4.82
C HIS A 77 0.41 -0.71 4.97
N VAL A 78 0.72 -0.34 6.21
CA VAL A 78 1.77 0.62 6.56
C VAL A 78 2.62 0.04 7.66
N THR A 79 3.94 0.17 7.51
CA THR A 79 4.91 -0.14 8.57
C THR A 79 5.67 1.12 8.93
N TYR A 80 5.95 1.29 10.22
CA TYR A 80 6.68 2.41 10.80
C TYR A 80 8.04 1.93 11.31
N LYS A 81 9.02 2.84 11.32
CA LYS A 81 10.30 2.62 11.99
C LYS A 81 10.08 2.62 13.50
N HIS A 82 10.86 1.81 14.20
CA HIS A 82 10.97 1.83 15.66
C HIS A 82 11.92 2.94 16.12
#